data_AF-A0A0S8KWH1-F1
#
_entry.id   AF-A0A0S8KWH1-F1
#
_cell.length_a   1.000
_cell.length_b   1.000
_cell.length_c   1.000
_cell.angle_alpha   90.00
_cell.angle_beta   90.00
_cell.angle_gamma   90.00
#
_symmetry.space_group_name_H-M   'P 1'
#
loop_
_entity.id
_entity.type
_entity.pdbx_description
1 polymer ?
#
loop_
_entity_poly.entity_id
_entity_poly.type
_entity_poly.pdbx_seq_one_letter_code
_entity_poly.pdbx_strand_id
1 'polypeptide(L)'
;MLNYIKESLKRKAARRKFRTYKHTITDHNFPGAGAFRYASWDTPLSMGKVITSDHYQYYKQFIKEGDLAVDIGANIGDTTVPMALAAGRKGLVLGKVKCLFVGLEKRGLFKDV
;
A
#
# COMPACT_ATOMS: atom_id res chain seq x y z
N MET A 1 12.30 14.22 -22.91
CA MET A 1 13.49 14.55 -22.09
C MET A 1 13.20 15.54 -20.95
N LEU A 2 12.55 16.68 -21.23
CA LEU A 2 12.23 17.71 -20.21
C LEU A 2 11.43 17.16 -19.02
N ASN A 3 10.41 16.33 -19.26
CA ASN A 3 9.62 15.69 -18.19
C ASN A 3 10.47 14.79 -17.29
N TYR A 4 11.42 14.05 -17.85
CA TYR A 4 12.31 13.19 -17.07
C TYR A 4 13.19 13.99 -16.11
N ILE A 5 13.76 15.11 -16.58
CA ILE A 5 14.58 15.99 -15.74
C ILE A 5 13.74 16.59 -14.60
N LYS A 6 12.53 17.05 -14.90
CA LYS A 6 11.59 17.58 -13.89
C LYS A 6 11.27 16.54 -12.82
N GLU A 7 10.96 15.31 -13.20
CA GLU A 7 10.69 14.23 -12.25
C GLU A 7 11.94 13.82 -11.45
N SER A 8 13.11 13.86 -12.07
CA SER A 8 14.38 13.60 -11.37
C SER A 8 14.67 14.62 -10.27
N LEU A 9 14.47 15.91 -10.55
CA LEU A 9 14.62 16.99 -9.57
C LEU A 9 13.62 16.84 -8.42
N LYS A 10 12.35 16.52 -8.71
CA LYS A 10 11.33 16.23 -7.68
C LYS A 10 11.75 15.09 -6.76
N ARG A 11 12.23 13.97 -7.33
CA ARG A 11 12.73 12.83 -6.54
C ARG A 11 13.93 13.23 -5.68
N LYS A 12 14.88 13.99 -6.22
CA LYS A 12 16.06 14.46 -5.47
C LYS A 12 15.66 15.36 -4.30
N ALA A 13 14.66 16.24 -4.48
CA ALA A 13 14.12 17.06 -3.40
C ALA A 13 13.40 16.21 -2.34
N ALA A 14 12.55 15.26 -2.77
CA ALA A 14 11.80 14.36 -1.89
C ALA A 14 12.71 13.48 -1.02
N ARG A 15 13.90 13.10 -1.50
CA ARG A 15 14.90 12.35 -0.71
C ARG A 15 15.57 13.18 0.38
N ARG A 16 15.65 14.51 0.19
CA ARG A 16 16.39 15.41 1.09
C ARG A 16 15.53 15.99 2.21
N LYS A 17 14.24 16.23 1.94
CA LYS A 17 13.31 16.81 2.90
C LYS A 17 12.19 15.82 3.20
N PHE A 18 12.04 15.46 4.47
CA PHE A 18 10.87 14.74 4.93
C PHE A 18 9.63 15.63 4.79
N ARG A 19 8.59 15.12 4.15
CA ARG A 19 7.32 15.81 3.94
C ARG A 19 6.20 14.79 4.00
N THR A 20 5.05 15.21 4.51
CA THR A 20 3.81 14.47 4.39
C THR A 20 3.28 14.61 2.97
N TYR A 21 2.90 13.49 2.36
CA TYR A 21 2.27 13.46 1.04
C TYR A 21 0.77 13.24 1.20
N LYS A 22 -0.01 13.75 0.25
CA LYS A 22 -1.43 13.39 0.14
C LYS A 22 -1.54 11.91 -0.21
N HIS A 23 -2.71 11.36 0.06
CA HIS A 23 -3.06 10.01 -0.35
C HIS A 23 -4.25 10.08 -1.31
N THR A 24 -4.29 9.12 -2.22
CA THR A 24 -5.42 8.91 -3.13
C THR A 24 -6.03 7.55 -2.81
N ILE A 25 -7.34 7.52 -2.55
CA ILE A 25 -8.08 6.27 -2.37
C ILE A 25 -8.49 5.78 -3.75
N THR A 26 -8.24 4.50 -4.01
CA THR A 26 -8.59 3.86 -5.28
C THR A 26 -9.37 2.59 -5.03
N ASP A 27 -10.40 2.37 -5.86
CA ASP A 27 -11.20 1.15 -5.89
C ASP A 27 -10.51 0.09 -6.74
N HIS A 28 -10.43 -1.13 -6.20
CA HIS A 28 -9.84 -2.28 -6.88
C HIS A 28 -10.74 -3.49 -6.72
N ASN A 29 -10.68 -4.37 -7.73
CA ASN A 29 -11.33 -5.66 -7.68
C ASN A 29 -10.39 -6.71 -8.26
N PHE A 30 -9.88 -7.59 -7.40
CA PHE A 30 -9.07 -8.72 -7.85
C PHE A 30 -9.87 -10.02 -7.76
N PRO A 31 -9.81 -10.88 -8.78
CA PRO A 31 -10.36 -12.23 -8.69
C PRO A 31 -9.81 -12.97 -7.46
N GLY A 32 -10.72 -13.42 -6.59
CA GLY A 32 -10.37 -14.15 -5.36
C GLY A 32 -10.18 -13.29 -4.09
N ALA A 33 -9.78 -12.02 -4.21
CA ALA A 33 -9.76 -11.07 -3.07
C ALA A 33 -11.07 -10.27 -2.97
N GLY A 34 -11.78 -10.12 -4.08
CA GLY A 34 -13.01 -9.34 -4.21
C GLY A 34 -12.73 -7.83 -4.28
N ALA A 35 -13.79 -7.03 -4.15
CA ALA A 35 -13.67 -5.57 -4.14
C ALA A 35 -13.06 -5.08 -2.82
N PHE A 36 -12.12 -4.15 -2.94
CA PHE A 36 -11.48 -3.46 -1.82
C PHE A 36 -11.05 -2.04 -2.23
N ARG A 37 -10.93 -1.18 -1.22
CA ARG A 37 -10.37 0.16 -1.35
C ARG A 37 -9.05 0.21 -0.61
N TYR A 38 -8.07 0.89 -1.18
CA TYR A 38 -6.85 1.22 -0.47
C TYR A 38 -6.38 2.63 -0.82
N ALA A 39 -5.70 3.24 0.14
CA ALA A 39 -5.15 4.56 0.02
C ALA A 39 -3.66 4.47 -0.36
N SER A 40 -3.28 5.08 -1.49
CA SER A 40 -1.90 5.11 -2.00
C SER A 40 -1.27 6.48 -1.80
N TRP A 41 -0.02 6.53 -1.32
CA TRP A 41 0.64 7.79 -1.00
C TRP A 41 1.19 8.39 -2.29
N ASP A 42 0.88 9.67 -2.55
CA ASP A 42 1.27 10.39 -3.77
C ASP A 42 2.70 10.91 -3.69
N THR A 43 3.62 10.05 -3.27
CA THR A 43 5.04 10.36 -3.19
C THR A 43 5.71 10.21 -4.55
N PRO A 44 6.55 11.16 -5.01
CA PRO A 44 7.31 11.01 -6.24
C PRO A 44 8.34 9.87 -6.18
N LEU A 45 8.53 9.27 -4.99
CA LEU A 45 9.41 8.14 -4.76
C LEU A 45 8.73 6.78 -4.94
N SER A 46 7.40 6.73 -5.12
CA SER A 46 6.64 5.48 -5.28
C SER A 46 6.85 4.82 -6.64
N MET A 47 7.50 5.51 -7.60
CA MET A 47 7.78 5.05 -8.96
C MET A 47 6.59 4.40 -9.68
N GLY A 48 5.35 4.77 -9.32
CA GLY A 48 4.15 4.19 -9.93
C GLY A 48 4.00 2.69 -9.65
N LYS A 49 4.49 2.19 -8.52
CA LYS A 49 4.24 0.79 -8.12
C LYS A 49 2.74 0.53 -8.05
N VAL A 50 2.26 -0.36 -8.91
CA VAL A 50 0.88 -0.79 -8.95
C VAL A 50 0.75 -2.12 -8.22
N ILE A 51 -0.26 -2.23 -7.38
CA ILE A 51 -0.62 -3.51 -6.75
C ILE A 51 -1.40 -4.32 -7.77
N THR A 52 -0.95 -5.54 -8.05
CA THR A 52 -1.58 -6.43 -9.02
C THR A 52 -2.18 -7.66 -8.33
N SER A 53 -3.03 -8.39 -9.06
CA SER A 53 -3.54 -9.68 -8.61
C SER A 53 -2.42 -10.69 -8.35
N ASP A 54 -1.32 -10.63 -9.10
CA ASP A 54 -0.19 -11.56 -8.93
C ASP A 54 0.49 -11.39 -7.58
N HIS A 55 0.62 -10.14 -7.08
CA HIS A 55 1.12 -9.90 -5.74
C HIS A 55 0.22 -10.55 -4.69
N TYR A 56 -1.10 -10.43 -4.83
CA TYR A 56 -2.05 -11.09 -3.93
C TYR A 56 -1.89 -12.61 -3.95
N GLN A 57 -1.83 -13.22 -5.14
CA GLN A 57 -1.69 -14.67 -5.28
C GLN A 57 -0.36 -15.18 -4.72
N TYR A 58 0.73 -14.42 -4.90
CA TYR A 58 2.03 -14.75 -4.33
C TYR A 58 1.96 -14.84 -2.80
N TYR A 59 1.45 -13.80 -2.12
CA TYR A 59 1.39 -13.80 -0.65
C TYR A 59 0.39 -14.81 -0.08
N LYS A 60 -0.67 -15.14 -0.83
CA LYS A 60 -1.64 -16.18 -0.44
C LYS A 60 -1.03 -17.57 -0.32
N GLN A 61 0.15 -17.81 -0.92
CA GLN A 61 0.88 -19.07 -0.74
C GLN A 61 1.44 -19.22 0.68
N PHE A 62 1.68 -18.09 1.38
CA PHE A 62 2.34 -18.06 2.68
C PHE A 62 1.42 -17.59 3.81
N ILE A 63 0.44 -16.75 3.50
CA ILE A 63 -0.47 -16.12 4.46
C ILE A 63 -1.87 -16.69 4.27
N LYS A 64 -2.40 -17.27 5.34
CA LYS A 64 -3.75 -17.83 5.39
C LYS A 64 -4.73 -16.83 5.99
N GLU A 65 -6.01 -17.04 5.71
CA GLU A 65 -7.07 -16.22 6.31
C GLU A 65 -7.03 -16.34 7.84
N GLY A 66 -6.97 -15.19 8.53
CA GLY A 66 -6.86 -15.14 9.99
C GLY A 66 -5.46 -14.90 10.53
N ASP A 67 -4.43 -15.00 9.69
CA ASP A 67 -3.05 -14.86 10.15
C ASP A 67 -2.71 -13.43 10.59
N LEU A 68 -1.79 -13.34 11.56
CA LEU A 68 -1.07 -12.13 11.90
C LEU A 68 0.25 -12.09 11.10
N ALA A 69 0.45 -11.07 10.27
CA ALA A 69 1.72 -10.86 9.56
C ALA A 69 2.34 -9.50 9.88
N VAL A 70 3.66 -9.42 9.81
CA VAL A 70 4.42 -8.19 10.05
C VAL A 70 5.24 -7.89 8.81
N ASP A 71 5.03 -6.70 8.24
CA ASP A 71 5.79 -6.19 7.09
C ASP A 71 6.83 -5.17 7.56
N ILE A 72 8.10 -5.59 7.47
CA ILE A 72 9.25 -4.76 7.82
C ILE A 72 9.75 -4.08 6.55
N GLY A 73 9.60 -2.75 6.49
CA GLY A 73 9.99 -1.97 5.30
C GLY A 73 8.84 -1.66 4.35
N ALA A 74 7.60 -1.73 4.85
CA ALA A 74 6.34 -1.48 4.15
C ALA A 74 6.33 -0.24 3.23
N ASN A 75 7.16 0.78 3.44
CA ASN A 75 7.37 1.94 2.56
C ASN A 75 6.09 2.68 2.11
N ILE A 76 5.41 2.22 1.06
CA ILE A 76 4.14 2.78 0.55
C ILE A 76 2.95 1.81 0.69
N GLY A 77 3.16 0.66 1.32
CA GLY A 77 2.18 -0.41 1.48
C GLY A 77 2.07 -1.34 0.28
N ASP A 78 3.00 -1.31 -0.68
CA ASP A 78 2.96 -2.12 -1.89
C ASP A 78 3.04 -3.63 -1.61
N THR A 79 3.71 -4.01 -0.53
CA THR A 79 3.77 -5.38 0.01
C THR A 79 2.71 -5.62 1.08
N THR A 80 2.51 -4.63 1.97
CA THR A 80 1.59 -4.74 3.11
C THR A 80 0.15 -4.98 2.67
N VAL A 81 -0.32 -4.31 1.61
CA VAL A 81 -1.70 -4.42 1.14
C VAL A 81 -1.99 -5.82 0.57
N PRO A 82 -1.18 -6.40 -0.35
CA PRO A 82 -1.32 -7.80 -0.76
C PRO A 82 -1.32 -8.79 0.39
N MET A 83 -0.42 -8.61 1.37
CA MET A 83 -0.38 -9.45 2.57
C MET A 83 -1.68 -9.34 3.37
N ALA A 84 -2.21 -8.13 3.54
CA ALA A 84 -3.46 -7.89 4.26
C ALA A 84 -4.67 -8.47 3.52
N LEU A 85 -4.67 -8.44 2.19
CA LEU A 85 -5.69 -9.10 1.37
C LEU A 85 -5.63 -10.63 1.53
N ALA A 86 -4.44 -11.22 1.60
CA ALA A 86 -4.25 -12.65 1.84
C ALA A 86 -4.70 -13.08 3.25
N ALA A 87 -4.34 -12.31 4.28
CA ALA A 87 -4.76 -12.54 5.67
C ALA A 87 -6.29 -12.39 5.86
N GLY A 88 -6.95 -11.70 4.94
CA GLY A 88 -8.40 -11.56 4.90
C GLY A 88 -8.96 -10.75 6.09
N ARG A 89 -10.29 -10.73 6.23
CA ARG A 89 -10.97 -9.93 7.26
C ARG A 89 -10.70 -10.40 8.68
N LYS A 90 -10.37 -11.68 8.86
CA LYS A 90 -10.10 -12.25 10.19
C LYS A 90 -8.67 -12.02 10.66
N GLY A 91 -7.74 -11.80 9.72
CA GLY A 91 -6.34 -11.56 10.03
C GLY A 91 -6.00 -10.09 10.29
N LEU A 92 -4.72 -9.85 10.52
CA LEU A 92 -4.14 -8.53 10.76
C LEU A 92 -2.74 -8.47 10.15
N VAL A 93 -2.43 -7.39 9.45
CA VAL A 93 -1.07 -7.16 8.95
C VAL A 93 -0.57 -5.82 9.46
N LEU A 94 0.58 -5.85 10.13
CA LEU A 94 1.23 -4.68 10.70
C LEU A 94 2.41 -4.30 9.82
N GLY A 95 2.27 -3.21 9.08
CA GLY A 95 3.37 -2.61 8.32
C GLY A 95 4.06 -1.52 9.12
N LYS A 96 5.37 -1.64 9.36
CA LYS A 96 6.14 -0.49 9.87
C LYS A 96 6.46 0.44 8.72
N VAL A 97 5.73 1.55 8.68
CA VAL A 97 5.85 2.50 7.59
C VAL A 97 6.37 3.82 8.14
N LYS A 98 7.19 4.53 7.35
CA LYS A 98 7.64 5.87 7.74
C LYS A 98 6.47 6.88 7.79
N CYS A 99 5.28 6.52 7.25
CA CYS A 99 4.06 7.35 7.15
C CYS A 99 2.70 6.61 6.96
N LEU A 100 2.47 5.33 7.31
CA LEU A 100 1.21 4.64 6.95
C LEU A 100 0.63 3.78 8.08
N PHE A 101 -0.69 3.92 8.25
CA PHE A 101 -1.61 2.93 8.80
C PHE A 101 -2.31 2.27 7.61
N VAL A 102 -2.18 0.95 7.43
CA VAL A 102 -2.98 0.22 6.41
C VAL A 102 -4.30 -0.19 7.06
N GLY A 103 -5.33 0.62 6.86
CA GLY A 103 -6.71 0.22 7.10
C GLY A 103 -7.29 -0.38 5.83
N LEU A 104 -7.62 -1.67 5.83
CA LEU A 104 -8.55 -2.23 4.83
C LEU A 104 -9.97 -1.87 5.27
N GLU A 105 -10.67 -1.08 4.47
CA GLU A 105 -12.03 -0.65 4.79
C GLU A 105 -13.03 -1.79 4.56
N LYS A 106 -13.11 -2.71 5.52
CA LYS A 106 -14.28 -3.57 5.80
C LYS A 106 -14.65 -3.60 7.30
N ARG A 107 -13.99 -2.77 8.13
CA ARG A 107 -14.19 -2.67 9.59
C ARG A 107 -14.63 -1.27 10.09
N GLY A 108 -14.95 -0.33 9.19
CA GLY A 108 -15.41 1.02 9.59
C GLY A 108 -14.35 1.87 10.29
N LEU A 109 -13.06 1.62 10.04
CA LEU A 109 -11.93 2.27 10.71
C LEU A 109 -11.51 3.63 10.12
N PHE A 110 -12.20 4.12 9.09
CA PHE A 110 -12.02 5.49 8.59
C PHE A 110 -13.32 6.26 8.82
N LYS A 111 -13.53 6.74 10.04
CA LYS A 111 -14.56 7.77 10.27
C LYS A 111 -14.01 9.18 10.21
N ASP A 112 -12.72 9.42 10.47
CA ASP A 112 -12.22 10.80 10.65
C ASP A 112 -10.73 10.99 10.25
N VAL A 113 -10.32 10.60 9.03
CA VAL A 113 -8.98 10.94 8.50
C VAL A 113 -9.06 11.53 7.11
#